data_AF-A0A924S216-F1
#
_entry.id   AF-A0A924S216-F1
#
_cell.length_a   1.000
_cell.length_b   1.000
_cell.length_c   1.000
_cell.angle_alpha   90.00
_cell.angle_beta   90.00
_cell.angle_gamma   90.00
#
_symmetry.space_group_name_H-M   'P 1'
#
loop_
_entity.id
_entity.type
_entity.pdbx_description
1 polymer ?
#
loop_
_entity_poly.entity_id
_entity_poly.type
_entity_poly.pdbx_seq_one_letter_code
_entity_poly.pdbx_strand_id
1 'polypeptide(L)'
;MTALMLALIALLALAVRTVQLRLRFAGWQPLWRFGTGPCTVELRRHAELTRLGADSLEYPQPREFRVLSLRVGGIPVWSQVAIVGLPAAADERIDHIPATEFDPLFDPQFRLGWPQQRVRVAARAH
;
A
#
# COMPACT_ATOMS: atom_id res chain seq x y z
N MET A 1 -21.49 -23.05 24.12
CA MET A 1 -21.31 -21.95 23.15
C MET A 1 -21.10 -22.55 21.78
N THR A 2 -22.15 -22.52 20.98
CA THR A 2 -22.31 -23.31 19.75
C THR A 2 -21.50 -22.68 18.62
N ALA A 3 -21.04 -23.48 17.65
CA ALA A 3 -20.19 -23.01 16.54
C ALA A 3 -20.72 -21.75 15.83
N LEU A 4 -22.04 -21.53 15.86
CA LEU A 4 -22.70 -20.32 15.37
C LEU A 4 -22.20 -19.03 16.05
N MET A 5 -22.04 -19.02 17.39
CA MET A 5 -21.53 -17.82 18.08
C MET A 5 -20.08 -17.54 17.70
N LEU A 6 -19.24 -18.58 17.58
CA LEU A 6 -17.85 -18.43 17.14
C LEU A 6 -17.78 -17.90 15.70
N ALA A 7 -18.64 -18.40 14.81
CA ALA A 7 -18.74 -17.92 13.44
C ALA A 7 -19.17 -16.45 13.38
N LEU A 8 -20.17 -16.05 14.17
CA LEU A 8 -20.64 -14.66 14.24
C LEU A 8 -19.55 -13.72 14.77
N ILE A 9 -18.80 -14.12 15.80
CA ILE A 9 -17.68 -13.33 16.33
C ILE A 9 -16.58 -13.19 15.27
N ALA A 10 -16.23 -14.26 14.57
CA ALA A 10 -15.23 -14.23 13.52
C ALA A 10 -15.64 -13.30 12.36
N LEU A 11 -16.91 -13.38 11.93
CA LEU A 11 -17.46 -12.51 10.90
C LEU A 11 -17.48 -11.04 11.34
N LEU A 12 -17.85 -10.76 12.59
CA LEU A 12 -17.84 -9.41 13.14
C LEU A 12 -16.40 -8.85 13.18
N ALA A 13 -15.44 -9.64 13.67
CA ALA A 13 -14.03 -9.25 13.70
C ALA A 13 -13.50 -8.96 12.29
N LEU A 14 -13.88 -9.78 11.30
CA LEU A 14 -13.52 -9.58 9.90
C LEU A 14 -14.14 -8.31 9.31
N ALA A 15 -15.41 -8.02 9.64
CA ALA A 15 -16.11 -6.82 9.21
C ALA A 15 -15.45 -5.56 9.79
N VAL A 16 -15.19 -5.54 11.10
CA VAL A 16 -14.48 -4.43 11.78
C VAL A 16 -13.11 -4.23 11.16
N ARG A 17 -12.33 -5.30 10.96
CA ARG A 17 -11.01 -5.23 10.32
C ARG A 17 -11.09 -4.63 8.91
N THR A 18 -12.11 -5.02 8.14
CA THR A 18 -12.33 -4.51 6.79
C THR A 18 -12.64 -3.01 6.79
N VAL A 19 -13.49 -2.56 7.70
CA VAL A 19 -13.82 -1.12 7.87
C VAL A 19 -12.60 -0.32 8.31
N GLN A 20 -11.86 -0.80 9.32
CA GLN A 20 -10.62 -0.16 9.77
C GLN A 20 -9.61 0.04 8.64
N LEU A 21 -9.43 -0.97 7.78
CA LEU A 21 -8.49 -0.89 6.66
C LEU A 21 -9.00 -0.01 5.52
N ARG A 22 -10.32 0.03 5.28
CA ARG A 22 -10.92 1.00 4.36
C ARG A 22 -10.70 2.43 4.82
N LEU A 23 -10.87 2.70 6.10
CA LEU A 23 -10.65 4.03 6.69
C LEU A 23 -9.16 4.39 6.68
N ARG A 24 -8.28 3.46 7.10
CA ARG A 24 -6.83 3.68 7.13
C ARG A 24 -6.25 3.99 5.75
N PHE A 25 -6.77 3.34 4.71
CA PHE A 25 -6.34 3.54 3.33
C PHE A 25 -7.35 4.36 2.51
N ALA A 26 -8.19 5.15 3.18
CA ALA A 26 -8.99 6.18 2.53
C ALA A 26 -8.04 7.27 2.02
N GLY A 27 -8.28 7.80 0.81
CA GLY A 27 -7.38 8.77 0.18
C GLY A 27 -6.14 8.17 -0.49
N TRP A 28 -5.79 6.92 -0.21
CA TRP A 28 -4.66 6.26 -0.88
C TRP A 28 -4.99 5.97 -2.34
N GLN A 29 -4.14 6.46 -3.23
CA GLN A 29 -4.27 6.32 -4.68
C GLN A 29 -3.83 4.90 -5.11
N PRO A 30 -4.69 4.12 -5.80
CA PRO A 30 -4.27 2.84 -6.35
C PRO A 30 -3.30 3.06 -7.52
N LEU A 31 -2.18 2.34 -7.52
CA LEU A 31 -1.18 2.40 -8.59
C LEU A 31 -1.36 1.28 -9.58
N TRP A 32 -1.38 0.05 -9.10
CA TRP A 32 -1.68 -1.11 -9.90
C TRP A 32 -2.33 -2.19 -9.05
N ARG A 33 -3.07 -3.07 -9.73
CA ARG A 33 -3.64 -4.28 -9.16
C ARG A 33 -3.38 -5.43 -10.12
N PHE A 34 -2.94 -6.55 -9.57
CA PHE A 34 -2.68 -7.77 -10.31
C PHE A 34 -3.28 -8.97 -9.59
N GLY A 35 -3.84 -9.92 -10.33
CA GLY A 35 -4.39 -11.16 -9.77
C GLY A 35 -5.54 -11.68 -10.60
N THR A 36 -5.81 -12.97 -10.45
CA THR A 36 -6.93 -13.67 -11.08
C THR A 36 -7.83 -14.25 -10.01
N GLY A 37 -9.15 -14.13 -10.19
CA GLY A 37 -10.13 -14.65 -9.24
C GLY A 37 -10.14 -13.91 -7.88
N PRO A 38 -10.32 -14.62 -6.75
CA PRO A 38 -10.55 -13.98 -5.45
C PRO A 38 -9.27 -13.40 -4.82
N CYS A 39 -8.09 -13.76 -5.32
CA CYS A 39 -6.80 -13.34 -4.80
C CYS A 39 -6.21 -12.23 -5.68
N THR A 40 -6.04 -11.04 -5.11
CA THR A 40 -5.47 -9.88 -5.80
C THR A 40 -4.36 -9.25 -4.97
N VAL A 41 -3.27 -8.87 -5.63
CA VAL A 41 -2.23 -8.02 -5.08
C VAL A 41 -2.45 -6.60 -5.57
N GLU A 42 -2.43 -5.63 -4.65
CA GLU A 42 -2.67 -4.22 -4.94
C GLU A 42 -1.56 -3.37 -4.34
N LEU A 43 -1.03 -2.45 -5.13
CA LEU A 43 -0.15 -1.39 -4.69
C LEU A 43 -0.92 -0.07 -4.64
N ARG A 44 -0.84 0.63 -3.51
CA ARG A 44 -1.41 1.96 -3.31
C ARG A 44 -0.35 2.93 -2.81
N ARG A 45 -0.52 4.22 -3.08
CA ARG A 45 0.35 5.28 -2.60
C ARG A 45 -0.40 6.37 -1.84
N HIS A 46 0.33 7.09 -1.02
CA HIS A 46 -0.11 8.30 -0.35
C HIS A 46 1.12 9.18 -0.12
N ALA A 47 0.99 10.49 -0.31
CA ALA A 47 2.05 11.45 -0.03
C ALA A 47 1.57 12.41 1.05
N GLU A 48 2.38 12.66 2.07
CA GLU A 48 2.02 13.55 3.17
C GLU A 48 3.25 14.13 3.87
N LEU A 49 3.02 15.21 4.60
CA LEU A 49 3.96 15.74 5.58
C LEU A 49 3.78 14.97 6.88
N THR A 50 4.80 14.24 7.32
CA THR A 50 4.68 13.47 8.55
C THR A 50 6.01 13.28 9.27
N ARG A 51 5.92 13.08 10.59
CA ARG A 51 7.05 12.79 11.47
C ARG A 51 7.12 11.30 11.72
N LEU A 52 8.28 10.71 11.47
CA LEU A 52 8.61 9.38 11.93
C LEU A 52 9.45 9.48 13.21
N GLY A 53 9.37 8.48 14.07
CA GLY A 53 10.10 8.48 15.35
C GLY A 53 11.64 8.51 15.21
N ALA A 54 12.16 8.30 13.99
CA ALA A 54 13.58 8.39 13.68
C ALA A 54 14.02 9.76 13.12
N ASP A 55 13.09 10.72 13.01
CA ASP A 55 13.38 12.01 12.41
C ASP A 55 14.19 12.90 13.36
N SER A 56 15.29 13.46 12.84
CA SER A 56 16.14 14.41 13.56
C SER A 56 15.64 15.86 13.48
N LEU A 57 14.74 16.15 12.55
CA LEU A 57 14.19 17.50 12.35
C LEU A 57 12.94 17.72 13.19
N GLU A 58 12.82 18.95 13.71
CA GLU A 58 11.66 19.35 14.51
C GLU A 58 10.37 19.41 13.70
N TYR A 59 10.42 19.57 12.37
CA TYR A 59 9.23 19.74 11.54
C TYR A 59 8.87 18.45 10.77
N PRO A 60 7.58 18.21 10.47
CA PRO A 60 7.16 17.13 9.56
C PRO A 60 7.90 17.21 8.24
N GLN A 61 8.30 16.06 7.69
CA GLN A 61 9.00 16.00 6.41
C GLN A 61 8.08 15.45 5.32
N PRO A 62 8.21 15.91 4.06
CA PRO A 62 7.46 15.36 2.95
C PRO A 62 7.92 13.92 2.68
N ARG A 63 6.94 13.01 2.58
CA ARG A 63 7.18 11.59 2.40
C ARG A 63 6.21 10.99 1.41
N GLU A 64 6.66 9.98 0.69
CA GLU A 64 5.77 9.10 -0.06
C GLU A 64 5.72 7.72 0.61
N PHE A 65 4.49 7.27 0.85
CA PHE A 65 4.16 5.97 1.39
C PHE A 65 3.63 5.09 0.28
N ARG A 66 4.09 3.84 0.25
CA ARG A 66 3.52 2.79 -0.61
C ARG A 66 3.15 1.57 0.21
N VAL A 67 1.95 1.07 -0.03
CA VAL A 67 1.42 -0.14 0.59
C VAL A 67 1.18 -1.18 -0.49
N LEU A 68 1.89 -2.29 -0.35
CA LEU A 68 1.63 -3.51 -1.08
C LEU A 68 0.72 -4.38 -0.24
N SER A 69 -0.40 -4.84 -0.79
CA SER A 69 -1.38 -5.64 -0.06
C SER A 69 -1.82 -6.86 -0.85
N LEU A 70 -1.87 -8.02 -0.19
CA LEU A 70 -2.55 -9.20 -0.69
C LEU A 70 -3.99 -9.17 -0.16
N ARG A 71 -4.95 -9.32 -1.07
CA ARG A 71 -6.37 -9.30 -0.77
C ARG A 71 -7.01 -10.60 -1.22
N VAL A 72 -7.86 -11.17 -0.36
CA VAL A 72 -8.68 -12.35 -0.65
C VAL A 72 -10.15 -11.94 -0.52
N GLY A 73 -10.93 -12.08 -1.58
CA GLY A 73 -12.32 -11.61 -1.61
C GLY A 73 -12.45 -10.10 -1.36
N GLY A 74 -11.44 -9.32 -1.74
CA GLY A 74 -11.36 -7.89 -1.48
C GLY A 74 -10.90 -7.50 -0.06
N ILE A 75 -10.70 -8.47 0.83
CA ILE A 75 -10.22 -8.23 2.20
C ILE A 75 -8.70 -8.32 2.23
N PRO A 76 -7.96 -7.26 2.61
CA PRO A 76 -6.52 -7.32 2.81
C PRO A 76 -6.16 -8.28 3.95
N VAL A 77 -5.45 -9.36 3.63
CA VAL A 77 -5.00 -10.38 4.59
C VAL A 77 -3.53 -10.20 4.97
N TRP A 78 -2.75 -9.53 4.12
CA TRP A 78 -1.36 -9.20 4.36
C TRP A 78 -1.04 -7.85 3.72
N SER A 79 -0.13 -7.10 4.35
CA SER A 79 0.35 -5.84 3.81
C SER A 79 1.79 -5.56 4.22
N GLN A 80 2.53 -4.91 3.35
CA GLN A 80 3.85 -4.36 3.63
C GLN A 80 3.85 -2.88 3.23
N VAL A 81 4.50 -2.06 4.06
CA VAL A 81 4.65 -0.61 3.84
C VAL A 81 6.10 -0.32 3.46
N ALA A 82 6.30 0.54 2.49
CA ALA A 82 7.56 1.21 2.20
C ALA A 82 7.38 2.73 2.29
N ILE A 83 8.43 3.40 2.73
CA ILE A 83 8.42 4.85 2.97
C ILE A 83 9.71 5.42 2.38
N VAL A 84 9.60 6.52 1.66
CA VAL A 84 10.75 7.30 1.20
C VAL A 84 10.59 8.75 1.65
N GLY A 85 11.71 9.35 2.09
CA GLY A 85 11.78 10.78 2.32
C GLY A 85 11.86 11.52 0.99
N LEU A 86 11.16 12.64 0.89
CA LEU A 86 11.18 13.51 -0.29
C LEU A 86 12.01 14.77 0.01
N PRO A 87 12.52 15.48 -1.03
CA PRO A 87 13.17 16.77 -0.84
C PRO A 87 12.23 17.79 -0.20
N ALA A 88 12.75 18.73 0.58
CA ALA A 88 11.93 19.76 1.25
C ALA A 88 11.06 20.58 0.26
N ALA A 89 11.55 20.83 -0.96
CA ALA A 89 10.80 21.51 -2.02
C ALA A 89 9.56 20.73 -2.52
N ALA A 90 9.38 19.48 -2.10
CA ALA A 90 8.20 18.69 -2.38
C ALA A 90 6.99 19.09 -1.53
N ASP A 91 7.20 19.81 -0.43
CA ASP A 91 6.16 20.26 0.51
C ASP A 91 5.04 21.04 -0.21
N GLU A 92 5.40 22.07 -0.99
CA GLU A 92 4.46 22.96 -1.69
C GLU A 92 3.53 22.25 -2.69
N ARG A 93 3.89 21.04 -3.11
CA ARG A 93 3.19 20.28 -4.15
C ARG A 93 2.90 18.85 -3.74
N ILE A 94 2.91 18.54 -2.44
CA ILE A 94 2.83 17.17 -1.91
C ILE A 94 1.67 16.36 -2.51
N ASP A 95 0.51 16.99 -2.69
CA ASP A 95 -0.70 16.37 -3.26
C ASP A 95 -0.64 16.17 -4.78
N HIS A 96 0.28 16.85 -5.46
CA HIS A 96 0.42 16.89 -6.92
C HIS A 96 1.66 16.14 -7.43
N ILE A 97 2.41 15.49 -6.55
CA ILE A 97 3.59 14.71 -6.93
C ILE A 97 3.13 13.48 -7.73
N PRO A 98 3.57 13.31 -8.99
CA PRO A 98 3.25 12.11 -9.75
C PRO A 98 4.01 10.90 -9.19
N ALA A 99 3.36 9.73 -9.20
CA ALA A 99 3.93 8.48 -8.68
C ALA A 99 5.23 8.04 -9.37
N THR A 100 5.49 8.55 -10.57
CA THR A 100 6.68 8.22 -11.36
C THR A 100 7.93 8.95 -10.90
N GLU A 101 7.79 10.14 -10.29
CA GLU A 101 8.92 11.04 -10.03
C GLU A 101 9.94 10.43 -9.06
N PHE A 102 9.45 9.81 -7.99
CA PHE A 102 10.28 9.19 -6.96
C PHE A 102 10.20 7.66 -6.97
N ASP A 103 9.64 7.06 -8.03
CA ASP A 103 9.53 5.60 -8.20
C ASP A 103 10.87 4.85 -7.99
N PRO A 104 12.03 5.35 -8.48
CA PRO A 104 13.30 4.65 -8.32
C PRO A 104 13.79 4.53 -6.88
N LEU A 105 13.31 5.40 -5.96
CA LEU A 105 13.71 5.37 -4.55
C LEU A 105 13.10 4.18 -3.78
N PHE A 106 12.06 3.57 -4.33
CA PHE A 106 11.42 2.42 -3.74
C PHE A 106 12.12 1.11 -4.11
N ASP A 107 12.02 0.10 -3.24
CA ASP A 107 12.40 -1.27 -3.59
C ASP A 107 11.58 -1.77 -4.78
N PRO A 108 12.13 -2.67 -5.61
CA PRO A 108 11.48 -3.12 -6.84
C PRO A 108 10.01 -3.52 -6.70
N GLN A 109 9.62 -4.22 -5.63
CA GLN A 109 8.24 -4.67 -5.39
C GLN A 109 7.22 -3.54 -5.15
N PHE A 110 7.68 -2.33 -4.82
CA PHE A 110 6.84 -1.15 -4.64
C PHE A 110 6.90 -0.21 -5.84
N ARG A 111 7.63 -0.55 -6.90
CA ARG A 111 7.72 0.25 -8.13
C ARG A 111 6.51 0.03 -9.03
N LEU A 112 6.22 1.01 -9.87
CA LEU A 112 5.12 0.97 -10.85
C LEU A 112 5.28 -0.18 -11.86
N GLY A 113 6.53 -0.52 -12.24
CA GLY A 113 6.84 -1.52 -13.26
C GLY A 113 6.93 -2.97 -12.78
N TRP A 114 6.81 -3.24 -11.47
CA TRP A 114 7.08 -4.55 -10.89
C TRP A 114 6.29 -5.73 -11.48
N PRO A 115 4.95 -5.69 -11.56
CA PRO A 115 4.18 -6.85 -12.05
C PRO A 115 4.53 -7.20 -13.50
N GLN A 116 4.85 -6.20 -14.33
CA GLN A 116 5.25 -6.41 -15.73
C GLN A 116 6.66 -7.00 -15.85
N GLN A 117 7.59 -6.60 -14.98
CA GLN A 117 8.94 -7.16 -14.96
C GLN A 117 8.94 -8.65 -14.63
N ARG A 118 8.14 -9.10 -13.65
CA ARG A 118 8.06 -10.54 -13.32
C ARG A 118 7.44 -11.38 -14.44
N VAL A 119 6.38 -10.90 -15.08
CA VAL A 119 5.76 -11.62 -16.22
C VAL A 119 6.75 -11.76 -17.38
N ARG A 120 7.51 -10.71 -17.68
CA ARG A 120 8.55 -10.76 -18.74
C ARG A 120 9.71 -11.69 -18.40
N VAL A 121 10.15 -11.72 -17.15
CA VAL A 121 11.23 -12.64 -16.70
C VAL A 121 10.75 -14.08 -16.74
N ALA A 122 9.53 -14.36 -16.29
CA ALA A 122 8.94 -15.70 -16.38
C ALA A 122 8.77 -16.16 -17.84
N ALA A 123 8.33 -15.28 -18.73
CA ALA A 123 8.13 -15.59 -20.15
C ALA A 123 9.44 -15.76 -20.95
N ARG A 124 10.58 -15.24 -20.46
CA ARG A 124 11.91 -15.43 -21.09
C ARG A 124 12.67 -16.65 -20.55
N ALA A 125 12.19 -17.26 -19.47
CA ALA A 125 12.78 -18.45 -18.87
C ALA A 125 12.16 -19.76 -19.41
N HIS A 126 11.25 -19.66 -20.37
CA HIS A 126 10.64 -20.75 -21.13
C HIS A 126 11.01 -20.62 -22.60
#